data_AF-A0A3B4ESH1-F1
#
_entry.id   AF-A0A3B4ESH1-F1
#
_cell.length_a   1.000
_cell.length_b   1.000
_cell.length_c   1.000
_cell.angle_alpha   90.00
_cell.angle_beta   90.00
_cell.angle_gamma   90.00
#
_symmetry.space_group_name_H-M   'P 1'
#
loop_
_entity.id
_entity.type
_entity.pdbx_description
1 polymer ?
#
loop_
_entity_poly.entity_id
_entity_poly.type
_entity_poly.pdbx_seq_one_letter_code
_entity_poly.pdbx_strand_id
1 'polypeptide(L)'
;YILFSPTRLAAAMKRAKLQQSLQSQSASVLTVPSGLELSTLSDTLPHPKLLLSNWGLPKPVLDRYQKHGVTRMFEWQAQCLAVGQVLQGGNLVYSPTSAGKTLVSELLMLKRVLETKRKALFILPFVSVAKEKMHYLQVREQ
;
A
#
# COMPACT_ATOMS: atom_id res chain seq x y z
N TYR A 1 -5.08 21.29 -0.57
CA TYR A 1 -3.91 22.18 -0.51
C TYR A 1 -3.12 21.91 0.75
N ILE A 2 -1.99 21.22 0.64
CA ILE A 2 -1.07 21.05 1.78
C ILE A 2 -0.05 22.18 1.68
N LEU A 3 -0.19 23.21 2.53
CA LEU A 3 0.80 24.27 2.68
C LEU A 3 1.96 23.75 3.52
N PHE A 4 3.16 23.71 2.93
CA PHE A 4 4.40 23.53 3.69
C PHE A 4 4.90 24.90 4.15
N SER A 5 4.99 25.08 5.47
CA SER A 5 5.58 26.28 6.08
C SER A 5 7.09 26.35 5.80
N PRO A 6 7.65 27.50 5.34
CA PRO A 6 9.04 27.66 4.91
C PRO A 6 10.07 27.24 5.98
N THR A 7 9.73 27.38 7.25
CA THR A 7 10.64 27.12 8.37
C THR A 7 10.97 25.63 8.52
N ARG A 8 10.05 24.73 8.15
CA ARG A 8 10.31 23.27 8.16
C ARG A 8 11.18 22.83 6.98
N LEU A 9 11.10 23.53 5.84
CA LEU A 9 11.93 23.27 4.66
C LEU A 9 13.41 23.59 4.94
N ALA A 10 13.67 24.72 5.61
CA ALA A 10 15.04 25.13 5.96
C ALA A 10 15.73 24.14 6.91
N ALA A 11 14.99 23.60 7.89
CA ALA A 11 15.52 22.57 8.81
C ALA A 11 15.83 21.25 8.08
N ALA A 12 15.01 20.85 7.11
CA ALA A 12 15.26 19.67 6.28
C ALA A 12 16.49 19.86 5.36
N MET A 13 16.65 21.05 4.76
CA MET A 13 17.81 21.38 3.92
C MET A 13 19.13 21.40 4.71
N LYS A 14 19.12 21.86 5.97
CA LYS A 14 20.31 21.87 6.82
C LYS A 14 20.81 20.46 7.14
N ARG A 15 19.89 19.49 7.31
CA ARG A 15 20.25 18.07 7.46
C ARG A 15 20.76 17.46 6.16
N ALA A 16 20.16 17.81 5.02
CA ALA A 16 20.60 17.32 3.71
C ALA A 16 22.03 17.77 3.36
N LYS A 17 22.42 19.00 3.74
CA LYS A 17 23.75 19.54 3.44
C LYS A 17 24.87 18.92 4.28
N LEU A 18 24.57 18.43 5.49
CA LEU A 18 25.56 17.76 6.36
C LEU A 18 25.90 16.34 5.86
N GLN A 19 24.94 15.63 5.25
CA GLN A 19 25.18 14.31 4.68
C GLN A 19 25.86 14.34 3.30
N GLN A 20 25.86 15.49 2.62
CA GLN A 20 26.41 15.62 1.27
C GLN A 20 27.95 15.75 1.21
N SER A 21 28.62 15.83 2.37
CA SER A 21 30.08 15.97 2.46
C SER A 21 30.87 14.65 2.42
N LEU A 22 30.22 13.48 2.35
CA LEU A 22 30.90 12.19 2.48
C LEU A 22 30.89 11.27 1.25
N GLN A 23 30.30 11.64 0.11
CA GLN A 23 30.30 10.76 -1.07
C GLN A 23 30.35 11.56 -2.38
N SER A 24 31.56 12.01 -2.72
CA SER A 24 31.94 12.44 -4.05
C SER A 24 32.79 11.36 -4.71
N GLN A 25 32.17 10.51 -5.53
CA GLN A 25 32.72 10.05 -6.82
C GLN A 25 31.55 9.82 -7.80
N SER A 26 31.79 10.17 -9.06
CA SER A 26 30.87 10.85 -9.97
C SER A 26 29.89 9.98 -10.78
N ALA A 27 28.77 10.63 -11.12
CA ALA A 27 28.04 10.64 -12.39
C ALA A 27 27.33 9.36 -12.91
N SER A 28 25.99 9.36 -12.80
CA SER A 28 25.06 9.37 -13.95
C SER A 28 23.63 9.65 -13.49
N VAL A 29 23.09 10.78 -13.94
CA VAL A 29 21.71 11.23 -13.80
C VAL A 29 20.80 10.30 -14.62
N LEU A 30 19.68 9.84 -14.03
CA LEU A 30 18.64 8.93 -14.58
C LEU A 30 18.78 7.40 -14.42
N THR A 31 19.60 6.89 -13.49
CA THR A 31 19.54 5.44 -13.20
C THR A 31 18.44 5.14 -12.20
N VAL A 32 17.42 4.41 -12.65
CA VAL A 32 16.42 3.72 -11.81
C VAL A 32 17.18 3.00 -10.68
N PRO A 33 16.78 3.08 -9.39
CA PRO A 33 17.47 2.33 -8.35
C PRO A 33 17.46 0.85 -8.69
N SER A 34 18.61 0.32 -9.11
CA SER A 34 18.85 -1.09 -9.33
C SER A 34 18.65 -1.81 -7.99
N GLY A 35 17.51 -2.50 -7.88
CA GLY A 35 17.09 -3.17 -6.65
C GLY A 35 15.59 -3.42 -6.52
N LEU A 36 14.75 -2.89 -7.42
CA LEU A 36 13.33 -3.22 -7.49
C LEU A 36 12.96 -3.80 -8.86
N GLU A 37 13.68 -4.84 -9.27
CA GLU A 37 13.30 -5.67 -10.43
C GLU A 37 12.06 -6.49 -10.05
N LEU A 38 10.88 -5.94 -10.35
CA LEU A 38 9.57 -6.62 -10.25
C LEU A 38 9.52 -7.90 -11.13
N SER A 39 10.45 -8.03 -12.06
CA SER A 39 10.69 -9.17 -12.96
C SER A 39 11.27 -10.40 -12.25
N THR A 40 12.11 -10.23 -11.22
CA THR A 40 12.73 -11.35 -10.46
C THR A 40 11.84 -11.99 -9.40
N LEU A 41 10.65 -11.43 -9.14
CA LEU A 41 9.66 -12.00 -8.20
C LEU A 41 8.63 -12.91 -8.88
N SER A 42 8.76 -13.12 -10.20
CA SER A 42 7.86 -13.95 -10.99
C SER A 42 8.01 -15.45 -10.70
N ASP A 43 9.21 -15.89 -10.31
CA ASP A 43 9.43 -17.30 -9.97
C ASP A 43 9.27 -17.53 -8.47
N THR A 44 8.19 -18.25 -8.13
CA THR A 44 7.85 -18.81 -6.81
C THR A 44 7.37 -17.85 -5.71
N LEU A 45 6.31 -17.08 -5.98
CA LEU A 45 5.34 -16.90 -4.90
C LEU A 45 4.68 -18.25 -4.61
N PRO A 46 4.71 -18.77 -3.37
CA PRO A 46 3.99 -19.98 -3.06
C PRO A 46 2.49 -19.70 -3.31
N HIS A 47 1.91 -20.44 -4.26
CA HIS A 47 0.49 -20.50 -4.62
C HIS A 47 -0.51 -20.25 -3.47
N PRO A 48 -0.29 -20.71 -2.21
CA PRO A 48 -1.16 -20.33 -1.09
C PRO A 48 -1.37 -18.82 -0.92
N LYS A 49 -0.40 -17.94 -1.21
CA LYS A 49 -0.58 -16.49 -0.99
C LYS A 49 -1.59 -15.83 -1.95
N LEU A 50 -2.05 -16.55 -2.97
CA LEU A 50 -3.09 -16.06 -3.88
C LEU A 50 -4.49 -16.21 -3.28
N LEU A 51 -4.70 -17.12 -2.33
CA LEU A 51 -6.00 -17.26 -1.67
C LEU A 51 -6.17 -16.16 -0.63
N LEU A 52 -7.31 -15.47 -0.68
CA LEU A 52 -7.61 -14.39 0.26
C LEU A 52 -7.66 -14.87 1.72
N SER A 53 -8.05 -16.13 1.94
CA SER A 53 -8.07 -16.79 3.25
C SER A 53 -6.71 -16.80 3.96
N ASN A 54 -5.61 -16.74 3.21
CA ASN A 54 -4.26 -16.88 3.75
C ASN A 54 -3.67 -15.57 4.27
N TRP A 55 -4.43 -14.48 4.23
CA TRP A 55 -4.03 -13.15 4.69
C TRP A 55 -4.50 -12.81 6.12
N GLY A 56 -5.05 -13.79 6.86
CA GLY A 56 -5.41 -13.62 8.27
C GLY A 56 -6.61 -12.69 8.50
N LEU A 57 -7.54 -12.64 7.55
CA LEU A 57 -8.76 -11.84 7.67
C LEU A 57 -9.77 -12.49 8.62
N PRO A 58 -10.54 -11.69 9.39
CA PRO A 58 -11.67 -12.22 10.15
C PRO A 58 -12.70 -12.90 9.23
N LYS A 59 -13.31 -13.99 9.68
CA LYS A 59 -14.34 -14.73 8.91
C LYS A 59 -15.43 -13.83 8.32
N PRO A 60 -16.04 -12.88 9.07
CA PRO A 60 -17.09 -12.01 8.50
C PRO A 60 -16.61 -11.17 7.32
N VAL A 61 -15.33 -10.77 7.31
CA VAL A 61 -14.73 -10.02 6.20
C VAL A 61 -14.50 -10.94 5.01
N LEU A 62 -13.95 -12.13 5.26
CA LEU A 62 -13.70 -13.11 4.21
C LEU A 62 -15.01 -13.51 3.51
N ASP A 63 -16.07 -13.80 4.27
CA ASP A 63 -17.38 -14.15 3.75
C ASP A 63 -17.97 -13.02 2.90
N ARG A 64 -17.80 -11.76 3.34
CA ARG A 64 -18.22 -10.60 2.56
C ARG A 64 -17.48 -10.51 1.23
N TYR A 65 -16.16 -10.68 1.21
CA TYR A 65 -15.39 -10.69 -0.04
C TYR A 65 -15.81 -11.84 -0.96
N GLN A 66 -16.03 -13.04 -0.41
CA GLN A 66 -16.52 -14.18 -1.19
C GLN A 66 -17.90 -13.93 -1.79
N LYS A 67 -18.82 -13.30 -1.05
CA LYS A 67 -20.15 -12.89 -1.56
C LYS A 67 -20.06 -11.91 -2.74
N HIS A 68 -18.98 -11.13 -2.82
CA HIS A 68 -18.68 -10.24 -3.96
C HIS A 68 -17.80 -10.90 -5.03
N GLY A 69 -17.61 -12.22 -4.98
CA GLY A 69 -16.82 -12.98 -5.96
C GLY A 69 -15.31 -12.88 -5.77
N VAL A 70 -14.83 -12.31 -4.66
CA VAL A 70 -13.40 -12.13 -4.39
C VAL A 70 -12.90 -13.27 -3.49
N THR A 71 -12.33 -14.30 -4.11
CA THR A 71 -11.75 -15.47 -3.43
C THR A 71 -10.21 -15.52 -3.56
N ARG A 72 -9.69 -14.99 -4.66
CA ARG A 72 -8.27 -15.01 -5.03
C ARG A 72 -7.78 -13.62 -5.40
N MET A 73 -6.52 -13.37 -5.12
CA MET A 73 -5.78 -12.18 -5.53
C MET A 73 -5.05 -12.44 -6.85
N PHE A 74 -4.86 -11.39 -7.64
CA PHE A 74 -3.89 -11.40 -8.73
C PHE A 74 -2.47 -11.50 -8.16
N GLU A 75 -1.55 -12.07 -8.94
CA GLU A 75 -0.15 -12.22 -8.54
C GLU A 75 0.49 -10.90 -8.14
N TRP A 76 0.29 -9.85 -8.95
CA TRP A 76 0.83 -8.52 -8.64
C TRP A 76 0.29 -7.97 -7.31
N GLN A 77 -0.95 -8.29 -6.93
CA GLN A 77 -1.52 -7.85 -5.65
C GLN A 77 -0.81 -8.57 -4.49
N ALA A 78 -0.59 -9.88 -4.62
CA ALA A 78 0.13 -10.67 -3.62
C ALA A 78 1.61 -10.24 -3.52
N GLN A 79 2.25 -9.92 -4.65
CA GLN A 79 3.60 -9.37 -4.69
C GLN A 79 3.66 -8.03 -3.95
N CYS A 80 2.76 -7.09 -4.25
CA CYS A 80 2.70 -5.79 -3.56
C CYS A 80 2.63 -5.92 -2.03
N LEU A 81 1.93 -6.94 -1.53
CA LEU A 81 1.81 -7.20 -0.09
C LEU A 81 3.05 -7.90 0.50
N ALA A 82 3.79 -8.66 -0.30
CA ALA A 82 5.00 -9.36 0.12
C ALA A 82 6.27 -8.49 0.08
N VAL A 83 6.22 -7.31 -0.55
CA VAL A 83 7.37 -6.42 -0.70
C VAL A 83 7.72 -5.72 0.61
N GLY A 84 9.00 -5.73 0.97
CA GLY A 84 9.58 -4.90 2.02
C GLY A 84 8.93 -5.10 3.40
N GLN A 85 8.60 -3.99 4.05
CA GLN A 85 7.99 -3.97 5.39
C GLN A 85 6.51 -3.58 5.37
N VAL A 86 5.83 -3.73 4.23
CA VAL A 86 4.47 -3.18 4.01
C VAL A 86 3.47 -3.75 5.02
N LEU A 87 3.49 -5.07 5.25
CA LEU A 87 2.61 -5.72 6.24
C LEU A 87 2.92 -5.30 7.67
N GLN A 88 4.15 -4.90 7.99
CA GLN A 88 4.56 -4.47 9.33
C GLN A 88 4.23 -3.00 9.59
N GLY A 89 4.18 -2.14 8.57
CA GLY A 89 4.33 -0.71 8.85
C GLY A 89 4.65 0.18 7.69
N GLY A 90 5.39 -0.39 6.74
CA GLY A 90 6.05 0.33 5.68
C GLY A 90 5.08 1.04 4.76
N ASN A 91 5.57 2.13 4.18
CA ASN A 91 4.86 2.83 3.12
C ASN A 91 4.93 1.99 1.84
N LEU A 92 3.83 1.96 1.09
CA LEU A 92 3.74 1.33 -0.21
C LEU A 92 3.24 2.36 -1.22
N VAL A 93 3.92 2.47 -2.35
CA VAL A 93 3.47 3.22 -3.53
C VAL A 93 3.43 2.25 -4.71
N TYR A 94 2.28 2.15 -5.37
CA TYR A 94 2.06 1.25 -6.50
C TYR A 94 1.11 1.91 -7.51
N SER A 95 1.41 1.76 -8.80
CA SER A 95 0.63 2.33 -9.92
C SER A 95 0.14 1.32 -10.99
N PRO A 96 -0.20 0.05 -10.69
CA PRO A 96 -0.79 -0.83 -11.70
C PRO A 96 -2.05 -0.23 -12.31
N THR A 97 -2.11 -0.09 -13.64
CA THR A 97 -3.28 0.43 -14.35
C THR A 97 -4.43 -0.57 -14.41
N SER A 98 -4.21 -1.84 -14.03
CA SER A 98 -5.24 -2.87 -13.98
C SER A 98 -6.30 -2.62 -12.89
N ALA A 99 -7.44 -3.31 -13.03
CA ALA A 99 -8.46 -3.41 -12.00
C ALA A 99 -7.89 -4.04 -10.71
N GLY A 100 -8.47 -3.71 -9.55
CA GLY A 100 -8.17 -4.38 -8.28
C GLY A 100 -7.18 -3.69 -7.34
N LYS A 101 -6.72 -2.46 -7.62
CA LYS A 101 -5.89 -1.67 -6.68
C LYS A 101 -6.52 -1.52 -5.30
N THR A 102 -7.83 -1.33 -5.28
CA THR A 102 -8.60 -1.11 -4.06
C THR A 102 -8.49 -2.28 -3.08
N LEU A 103 -8.41 -3.53 -3.56
CA LEU A 103 -8.29 -4.70 -2.68
C LEU A 103 -7.01 -4.66 -1.85
N VAL A 104 -5.88 -4.27 -2.46
CA VAL A 104 -4.59 -4.17 -1.77
C VAL A 104 -4.65 -3.11 -0.66
N SER A 105 -5.20 -1.92 -0.96
CA SER A 105 -5.29 -0.84 0.02
C SER A 105 -6.29 -1.17 1.14
N GLU A 106 -7.44 -1.76 0.82
CA GLU A 106 -8.42 -2.22 1.81
C GLU A 106 -7.84 -3.27 2.75
N LEU A 107 -7.10 -4.25 2.22
CA LEU A 107 -6.46 -5.29 3.02
C LEU A 107 -5.44 -4.71 4.01
N LEU A 108 -4.56 -3.83 3.53
CA LEU A 108 -3.55 -3.17 4.38
C LEU A 108 -4.19 -2.28 5.43
N MET A 109 -5.23 -1.53 5.05
CA MET A 109 -5.98 -0.69 5.98
C MET A 109 -6.63 -1.54 7.07
N LEU A 110 -7.31 -2.63 6.68
CA LEU A 110 -7.98 -3.52 7.62
C LEU A 110 -6.99 -4.18 8.57
N LYS A 111 -5.90 -4.76 8.05
CA LYS A 111 -4.82 -5.34 8.86
C LYS A 111 -4.30 -4.32 9.88
N ARG A 112 -4.01 -3.10 9.44
CA ARG A 112 -3.52 -2.02 10.32
C ARG A 112 -4.51 -1.72 11.44
N VAL A 113 -5.78 -1.54 11.12
CA VAL A 113 -6.82 -1.22 12.11
C VAL A 113 -6.98 -2.37 13.11
N LEU A 114 -6.98 -3.61 12.64
CA LEU A 114 -7.16 -4.79 13.49
C LEU A 114 -5.97 -5.02 14.44
N GLU A 115 -4.74 -4.86 13.96
CA GLU A 115 -3.51 -5.10 14.74
C GLU A 115 -3.17 -3.94 15.68
N THR A 116 -3.30 -2.70 15.20
CA THR A 116 -2.86 -1.53 15.98
C THR A 116 -3.98 -0.87 16.78
N LYS A 117 -5.25 -1.22 16.50
CA LYS A 117 -6.45 -0.55 17.04
C LYS A 117 -6.48 0.96 16.80
N ARG A 118 -5.75 1.45 15.81
CA ARG A 118 -5.73 2.87 15.39
C ARG A 118 -6.71 3.10 14.24
N LYS A 119 -7.16 4.34 14.12
CA LYS A 119 -7.99 4.78 13.00
C LYS A 119 -7.17 4.81 11.71
N ALA A 120 -7.81 4.50 10.59
CA ALA A 120 -7.25 4.68 9.26
C ALA A 120 -8.01 5.76 8.49
N LEU A 121 -7.33 6.43 7.56
CA LEU A 121 -7.91 7.47 6.71
C LEU A 121 -7.85 7.02 5.25
N PHE A 122 -9.01 6.98 4.60
CA PHE A 122 -9.12 6.70 3.16
C PHE A 122 -9.35 8.02 2.42
N ILE A 123 -8.38 8.46 1.63
CA ILE A 123 -8.44 9.75 0.91
C ILE A 123 -8.89 9.51 -0.53
N LEU A 124 -9.93 10.22 -0.95
CA LEU A 124 -10.52 10.13 -2.29
C LEU A 124 -10.64 11.52 -2.92
N PRO A 125 -10.55 11.63 -4.26
CA PRO A 125 -10.54 12.93 -4.94
C PRO A 125 -11.91 13.62 -4.95
N PHE A 126 -13.01 12.87 -4.88
CA PHE A 126 -14.37 13.40 -5.03
C PHE A 126 -15.31 12.91 -3.93
N VAL A 127 -16.23 13.78 -3.53
CA VAL A 127 -17.27 13.49 -2.51
C VAL A 127 -18.19 12.36 -2.95
N SER A 128 -18.56 12.30 -4.23
CA SER A 128 -19.40 11.22 -4.78
C SER A 128 -18.77 9.85 -4.57
N VAL A 129 -17.48 9.72 -4.91
CA VAL A 129 -16.71 8.48 -4.72
C VAL A 129 -16.50 8.18 -3.24
N ALA A 130 -16.32 9.21 -2.40
CA ALA A 130 -16.24 9.04 -0.96
C ALA A 130 -17.55 8.47 -0.37
N LYS A 131 -18.72 8.95 -0.81
CA LYS A 131 -20.02 8.43 -0.39
C LYS A 131 -20.21 6.97 -0.82
N GLU A 132 -19.88 6.65 -2.06
CA GLU A 132 -19.92 5.28 -2.57
C GLU A 132 -19.05 4.35 -1.72
N LYS A 133 -17.79 4.76 -1.43
CA LYS A 133 -16.87 3.97 -0.61
C LYS A 133 -17.27 3.87 0.86
N MET A 134 -17.89 4.91 1.41
CA MET A 134 -18.46 4.86 2.75
C MET A 134 -19.54 3.78 2.84
N HIS A 135 -20.50 3.77 1.91
CA HIS A 135 -21.56 2.76 1.89
C HIS A 135 -21.02 1.34 1.63
N TYR A 136 -19.99 1.23 0.78
CA TYR A 136 -19.32 -0.05 0.53
C TYR A 136 -18.63 -0.61 1.78
N LEU A 137 -17.92 0.22 2.55
CA LEU A 137 -17.15 -0.24 3.72
C LEU A 137 -18.03 -0.45 4.96
N GLN A 138 -19.14 0.26 5.09
CA GLN A 138 -20.07 0.09 6.20
C GLN A 138 -20.71 -1.32 6.18
N VAL A 139 -20.73 -1.97 7.33
CA VAL A 139 -21.57 -3.16 7.56
C VAL A 139 -22.95 -2.63 7.93
N ARG A 140 -23.97 -3.02 7.16
CA ARG A 140 -25.36 -2.87 7.60
C ARG A 140 -25.71 -4.13 8.39
N GLU A 141 -26.01 -3.97 9.67
CA GLU A 141 -26.79 -4.97 10.38
C GLU A 141 -28.20 -4.91 9.78
N GLN A 142 -28.57 -5.96 9.05
CA GLN A 142 -29.96 -6.23 8.65
C GLN A 142 -30.39 -7.50 9.36
#